data_AF-A0A6G1MG24-F1
#
_entry.id   AF-A0A6G1MG24-F1
#
_cell.length_a   1.000
_cell.length_b   1.000
_cell.length_c   1.000
_cell.angle_alpha   90.00
_cell.angle_beta   90.00
_cell.angle_gamma   90.00
#
_symmetry.space_group_name_H-M   'P 1'
#
loop_
_entity.id
_entity.type
_entity.pdbx_description
1 polymer ?
#
loop_
_entity_poly.entity_id
_entity_poly.type
_entity_poly.pdbx_seq_one_letter_code
_entity_poly.pdbx_strand_id
1 'polypeptide(L)'
;MKPVYLPNFVIALVRTPRLPPTFAQFAVPLSLNKLDLKNYLKNAYGIKVLGVRSSIRQQPVEIEQQGGARRYVRKQAEKRMIIEMEEPFVWPEEPQDLTKFDNKLYKNIEKFREEMREKGMDGKRNRLAESKTRRRLSLAVQEMRNGQAEVPSEEAPKEELTDLDFATAAGEGQNKS
;
A
#
# COMPACT_ATOMS: atom_id res chain seq x y z
N MET A 1 9.97 -34.94 18.22
CA MET A 1 9.37 -33.59 18.06
C MET A 1 8.86 -33.12 19.41
N LYS A 2 9.06 -31.86 19.77
CA LYS A 2 8.49 -31.31 21.01
C LYS A 2 7.03 -30.95 20.77
N PRO A 3 6.08 -31.40 21.60
CA PRO A 3 4.68 -31.03 21.45
C PRO A 3 4.50 -29.53 21.74
N VAL A 4 3.78 -28.85 20.86
CA VAL A 4 3.38 -27.45 21.04
C VAL A 4 1.86 -27.43 20.98
N TYR A 5 1.21 -27.20 22.12
CA TYR A 5 -0.25 -27.22 22.23
C TYR A 5 -0.90 -25.91 21.77
N LEU A 6 -0.22 -24.78 22.00
CA LEU A 6 -0.73 -23.44 21.70
C LEU A 6 0.30 -22.66 20.87
N PRO A 7 0.35 -22.88 19.54
CA PRO A 7 1.27 -22.18 18.67
C PRO A 7 0.92 -20.68 18.60
N ASN A 8 1.88 -19.82 18.89
CA ASN A 8 1.74 -18.36 18.75
C ASN A 8 2.55 -17.86 17.55
N PHE A 9 1.98 -18.01 16.36
CA PHE A 9 2.53 -17.43 15.13
C PHE A 9 1.46 -17.25 14.07
N VAL A 10 1.72 -16.33 13.14
CA VAL A 10 0.88 -16.10 11.96
C VAL A 10 1.64 -16.55 10.73
N ILE A 11 0.99 -17.36 9.89
CA ILE A 11 1.45 -17.65 8.54
C ILE A 11 0.47 -17.04 7.55
N ALA A 12 0.97 -16.48 6.46
CA ALA A 12 0.13 -15.90 5.41
C ALA A 12 0.41 -16.61 4.09
N LEU A 13 -0.65 -17.11 3.45
CA LEU A 13 -0.57 -17.69 2.12
C LEU A 13 -0.41 -16.56 1.10
N VAL A 14 0.64 -16.62 0.29
CA VAL A 14 1.01 -15.58 -0.68
C VAL A 14 0.63 -16.04 -2.08
N ARG A 15 -0.04 -15.17 -2.84
CA ARG A 15 -0.38 -15.42 -4.24
C ARG A 15 0.88 -15.47 -5.10
N THR A 16 1.06 -16.56 -5.85
CA THR A 16 2.24 -16.78 -6.70
C THR A 16 1.86 -17.31 -8.08
N PRO A 17 1.57 -16.43 -9.05
CA PRO A 17 1.13 -16.85 -10.39
C PRO A 17 2.23 -17.52 -11.22
N ARG A 18 3.50 -17.38 -10.82
CA ARG A 18 4.66 -17.96 -11.52
C ARG A 18 5.00 -19.39 -11.07
N LEU A 19 4.47 -19.83 -9.93
CA LEU A 19 4.73 -21.17 -9.41
C LEU A 19 3.73 -22.16 -10.00
N PRO A 20 4.12 -23.43 -10.24
CA PRO A 20 3.17 -24.46 -10.64
C PRO A 20 2.09 -24.66 -9.56
N PRO A 21 0.89 -25.16 -9.91
CA PRO A 21 -0.22 -25.36 -8.97
C PRO A 21 0.10 -26.32 -7.80
N THR A 22 1.10 -27.19 -7.95
CA THR A 22 1.57 -28.08 -6.88
C THR A 22 2.40 -27.36 -5.81
N PHE A 23 2.78 -26.10 -6.06
CA PHE A 23 3.56 -25.30 -5.13
C PHE A 23 2.74 -24.15 -4.55
N ALA A 24 2.85 -23.96 -3.24
CA ALA A 24 2.29 -22.81 -2.54
C ALA A 24 3.39 -22.08 -1.76
N GLN A 25 3.27 -20.76 -1.65
CA GLN A 25 4.24 -19.94 -0.91
C GLN A 25 3.58 -19.29 0.31
N PHE A 26 4.26 -19.36 1.45
CA PHE A 26 3.84 -18.75 2.71
C PHE A 26 4.85 -17.70 3.15
N ALA A 27 4.37 -16.55 3.62
CA ALA A 27 5.13 -15.68 4.50
C ALA A 27 5.03 -16.22 5.92
N VAL A 28 6.18 -16.43 6.56
CA VAL A 28 6.28 -17.08 7.87
C VAL A 28 7.18 -16.27 8.79
N PRO A 29 7.07 -16.41 10.13
CA PRO A 29 8.00 -15.78 11.04
C PRO A 29 9.43 -16.31 10.85
N LEU A 30 10.43 -15.49 11.16
CA LEU A 30 11.83 -15.87 10.97
C LEU A 30 12.23 -17.09 11.80
N SER A 31 11.64 -17.22 12.99
CA SER A 31 11.86 -18.31 13.95
C SER A 31 11.30 -19.66 13.49
N LEU A 32 10.32 -19.69 12.57
CA LEU A 32 9.63 -20.92 12.18
C LEU A 32 10.54 -21.82 11.32
N ASN A 33 10.70 -23.10 11.68
CA ASN A 33 11.51 -24.04 10.90
C ASN A 33 10.70 -24.75 9.78
N LYS A 34 11.39 -25.35 8.80
CA LYS A 34 10.78 -26.09 7.69
C LYS A 34 9.96 -27.29 8.19
N LEU A 35 10.50 -28.01 9.17
CA LEU A 35 9.86 -29.18 9.77
C LEU A 35 8.61 -28.78 10.55
N ASP A 36 8.66 -27.63 11.23
CA ASP A 36 7.53 -27.10 12.00
C ASP A 36 6.41 -26.66 11.06
N LEU A 37 6.72 -25.99 9.94
CA LEU A 37 5.70 -25.63 8.94
C LEU A 37 5.05 -26.88 8.33
N LYS A 38 5.86 -27.89 7.95
CA LYS A 38 5.35 -29.16 7.40
C LYS A 38 4.39 -29.85 8.39
N ASN A 39 4.78 -29.92 9.66
CA ASN A 39 3.95 -30.52 10.70
C ASN A 39 2.68 -29.70 10.98
N TYR A 40 2.82 -28.37 11.03
CA TYR A 40 1.71 -27.46 11.28
C TYR A 40 0.64 -27.54 10.18
N LEU A 41 1.05 -27.52 8.90
CA LEU A 41 0.11 -27.63 7.79
C LEU A 41 -0.61 -28.99 7.76
N LYS A 42 0.10 -30.06 8.11
CA LYS A 42 -0.50 -31.40 8.22
C LYS A 42 -1.53 -31.47 9.35
N ASN A 43 -1.19 -30.99 10.55
CA ASN A 43 -2.03 -31.17 11.73
C ASN A 43 -3.16 -30.14 11.84
N ALA A 44 -2.91 -28.89 11.44
CA ALA A 44 -3.90 -27.81 11.54
C ALA A 44 -4.80 -27.71 10.29
N TYR A 45 -4.25 -27.98 9.10
CA TYR A 45 -4.97 -27.82 7.82
C TYR A 45 -5.19 -29.13 7.05
N GLY A 46 -4.64 -30.25 7.50
CA GLY A 46 -4.78 -31.55 6.80
C GLY A 46 -3.97 -31.67 5.51
N ILE A 47 -3.10 -30.71 5.19
CA ILE A 47 -2.38 -30.66 3.91
C ILE A 47 -1.18 -31.60 3.95
N LYS A 48 -1.09 -32.51 2.98
CA LYS A 48 0.08 -33.38 2.80
C LYS A 48 1.17 -32.67 2.01
N VAL A 49 2.26 -32.36 2.70
CA VAL A 49 3.42 -31.67 2.13
C VAL A 49 4.56 -32.65 1.86
N LEU A 50 4.97 -32.75 0.60
CA LEU A 50 6.09 -33.57 0.15
C LEU A 50 7.41 -32.94 0.62
N GLY A 51 7.65 -31.68 0.25
CA GLY A 51 8.89 -30.95 0.52
C GLY A 51 8.65 -29.49 0.91
N VAL A 52 9.61 -28.89 1.62
CA VAL A 52 9.59 -27.47 2.01
C VAL A 52 10.93 -26.81 1.70
N ARG A 53 10.88 -25.71 0.95
CA ARG A 53 12.02 -24.84 0.65
C ARG A 53 11.84 -23.52 1.40
N SER A 54 12.91 -22.99 2.01
CA SER A 54 12.86 -21.72 2.76
C SER A 54 13.82 -20.71 2.16
N SER A 55 13.38 -19.46 2.07
CA SER A 55 14.19 -18.32 1.64
C SER A 55 13.99 -17.16 2.62
N ILE A 56 15.04 -16.39 2.88
CA ILE A 56 14.98 -15.18 3.72
C ILE A 56 15.35 -14.01 2.82
N ARG A 57 14.45 -13.04 2.68
CA ARG A 57 14.66 -11.82 1.90
C ARG A 57 15.02 -10.68 2.84
N GLN A 58 16.20 -10.10 2.63
CA GLN A 58 16.58 -8.90 3.36
C GLN A 58 15.81 -7.69 2.81
N GLN A 59 15.34 -6.84 3.70
CA GLN A 59 14.67 -5.58 3.35
C GLN A 59 15.71 -4.49 3.05
N PRO A 60 15.38 -3.51 2.18
CA PRO A 60 16.23 -2.36 1.93
C PRO A 60 16.43 -1.53 3.21
N VAL A 61 17.52 -0.76 3.25
CA VAL A 61 17.76 0.22 4.33
C VAL A 61 16.88 1.43 4.05
N GLU A 62 16.12 1.85 5.05
CA GLU A 62 15.26 3.03 5.00
C GLU A 62 15.84 4.13 5.92
N ILE A 63 15.49 5.39 5.63
CA ILE A 63 15.86 6.52 6.48
C ILE A 63 14.64 6.86 7.33
N GLU A 64 14.75 6.66 8.64
CA GLU A 64 13.74 7.04 9.62
C GLU A 64 14.08 8.44 10.16
N GLN A 65 13.05 9.29 10.28
CA GLN A 65 13.17 10.59 10.94
C GLN A 65 12.55 10.48 12.33
N GLN A 66 13.39 10.46 13.36
CA GLN A 66 12.96 10.43 14.75
C GLN A 66 13.56 11.65 15.46
N GLY A 67 12.70 12.53 15.98
CA GLY A 67 13.14 13.71 16.74
C GLY A 67 14.04 14.69 15.97
N GLY A 68 13.88 14.80 14.65
CA GLY A 68 14.69 15.68 13.79
C GLY A 68 16.03 15.10 13.33
N ALA A 69 16.45 13.93 13.85
CA ALA A 69 17.62 13.21 13.39
C ALA A 69 17.24 12.15 12.34
N ARG A 70 18.10 12.00 11.31
CA ARG A 70 17.97 10.93 10.30
C ARG A 70 18.76 9.72 10.74
N ARG A 71 18.10 8.58 10.87
CA ARG A 71 18.74 7.29 11.17
C ARG A 71 18.53 6.32 10.02
N TYR A 72 19.60 5.65 9.62
CA TYR A 72 19.51 4.51 8.71
C TYR A 72 19.07 3.28 9.49
N VAL A 73 17.88 2.77 9.19
CA VAL A 73 17.30 1.60 9.85
C VAL A 73 16.93 0.57 8.80
N ARG A 74 17.11 -0.70 9.13
CA ARG A 74 16.67 -1.82 8.27
C ARG A 74 15.52 -2.55 8.96
N LYS A 75 14.43 -2.75 8.22
CA LYS A 75 13.30 -3.56 8.68
C LYS A 75 13.71 -5.03 8.82
N GLN A 76 12.96 -5.78 9.64
CA GLN A 76 13.20 -7.21 9.81
C GLN A 76 13.07 -7.95 8.46
N ALA A 77 13.94 -8.93 8.24
CA ALA A 77 13.92 -9.72 7.01
C ALA A 77 12.63 -10.52 6.86
N GLU A 78 12.12 -10.67 5.65
CA GLU A 78 10.93 -11.49 5.38
C GLU A 78 11.34 -12.93 5.08
N LYS A 79 10.86 -13.88 5.88
CA LYS A 79 11.03 -15.31 5.59
C LYS A 79 9.85 -15.81 4.77
N ARG A 80 10.16 -16.43 3.63
CA ARG A 80 9.18 -17.07 2.76
C ARG A 80 9.50 -18.54 2.59
N MET A 81 8.50 -19.40 2.75
CA MET A 81 8.61 -20.84 2.52
C MET A 81 7.74 -21.26 1.36
N ILE A 82 8.30 -22.06 0.46
CA ILE A 82 7.58 -22.70 -0.63
C ILE A 82 7.38 -24.16 -0.24
N ILE A 83 6.15 -24.63 -0.27
CA ILE A 83 5.80 -26.01 -0.02
C ILE A 83 5.47 -26.70 -1.34
N GLU A 84 5.78 -27.99 -1.40
CA GLU A 84 5.40 -28.90 -2.48
C GLU A 84 4.30 -29.80 -1.95
N MET A 85 3.11 -29.70 -2.54
CA MET A 85 1.89 -30.36 -2.09
C MET A 85 1.57 -31.56 -2.97
N GLU A 86 0.92 -32.56 -2.40
CA GLU A 86 0.41 -33.71 -3.16
C GLU A 86 -0.78 -33.30 -4.04
N GLU A 87 -1.70 -32.50 -3.49
CA GLU A 87 -2.86 -31.98 -4.21
C GLU A 87 -2.57 -30.57 -4.75
N PRO A 88 -2.86 -30.30 -6.04
CA PRO A 88 -2.64 -28.99 -6.63
C PRO A 88 -3.67 -27.97 -6.13
N PHE A 89 -3.24 -26.71 -6.02
CA PHE A 89 -4.08 -25.58 -5.67
C PHE A 89 -3.92 -24.46 -6.68
N VAL A 90 -5.04 -23.94 -7.16
CA VAL A 90 -5.09 -22.76 -8.05
C VAL A 90 -5.85 -21.66 -7.33
N TRP A 91 -5.26 -20.47 -7.29
CA TRP A 91 -5.91 -19.31 -6.71
C TRP A 91 -7.13 -18.89 -7.55
N PRO A 92 -8.23 -18.44 -6.91
CA PRO A 92 -9.32 -17.84 -7.63
C PRO A 92 -8.87 -16.58 -8.39
N GLU A 93 -9.56 -16.27 -9.48
CA GLU A 93 -9.35 -15.04 -10.22
C GLU A 93 -9.68 -13.81 -9.37
N GLU A 94 -9.05 -12.68 -9.70
CA GLU A 94 -9.33 -11.44 -8.98
C GLU A 94 -10.74 -10.94 -9.31
N PRO A 95 -11.51 -10.50 -8.31
CA PRO A 95 -12.81 -9.90 -8.58
C PRO A 95 -12.60 -8.63 -9.39
N GLN A 96 -13.32 -8.51 -10.51
CA GLN A 96 -13.29 -7.29 -11.34
C GLN A 96 -13.99 -6.11 -10.64
N ASP A 97 -15.06 -6.41 -9.91
CA ASP A 97 -15.78 -5.41 -9.11
C ASP A 97 -15.15 -5.25 -7.73
N LEU A 98 -14.42 -4.14 -7.56
CA LEU A 98 -13.72 -3.77 -6.33
C LEU A 98 -14.44 -2.64 -5.58
N THR A 99 -15.68 -2.30 -5.95
CA THR A 99 -16.46 -1.23 -5.31
C THR A 99 -16.71 -1.52 -3.83
N LYS A 100 -16.97 -2.78 -3.47
CA LYS A 100 -17.15 -3.23 -2.07
C LYS A 100 -15.91 -3.04 -1.17
N PHE A 101 -14.75 -2.77 -1.76
CA PHE A 101 -13.49 -2.60 -1.05
C PHE A 101 -12.98 -1.15 -1.12
N ASP A 102 -13.83 -0.19 -1.50
CA ASP A 102 -13.51 1.24 -1.60
C ASP A 102 -12.21 1.53 -2.38
N ASN A 103 -11.99 0.77 -3.45
CA ASN A 103 -10.74 0.79 -4.20
C ASN A 103 -10.38 2.19 -4.75
N LYS A 104 -11.39 2.99 -5.12
CA LYS A 104 -11.21 4.37 -5.58
C LYS A 104 -10.56 5.23 -4.49
N LEU A 105 -11.08 5.18 -3.27
CA LEU A 105 -10.54 5.91 -2.13
C LEU A 105 -9.11 5.48 -1.83
N TYR A 106 -8.85 4.17 -1.81
CA TYR A 106 -7.52 3.62 -1.59
C TYR A 106 -6.51 4.16 -2.62
N LYS A 107 -6.85 4.13 -3.91
CA LYS A 107 -6.01 4.67 -4.98
C LYS A 107 -5.79 6.17 -4.87
N ASN A 108 -6.81 6.94 -4.48
CA ASN A 108 -6.70 8.38 -4.29
C ASN A 108 -5.74 8.72 -3.14
N ILE A 109 -5.81 7.98 -2.02
CA ILE A 109 -4.89 8.12 -0.89
C ILE A 109 -3.46 7.78 -1.30
N GLU A 110 -3.26 6.70 -2.05
CA GLU A 110 -1.95 6.28 -2.54
C GLU A 110 -1.32 7.34 -3.45
N LYS A 111 -2.08 7.85 -4.42
CA LYS A 111 -1.66 8.96 -5.30
C LYS A 111 -1.31 10.20 -4.51
N PHE A 112 -2.14 10.59 -3.53
CA PHE A 112 -1.88 11.74 -2.69
C PHE A 112 -0.56 11.59 -1.91
N ARG A 113 -0.31 10.41 -1.33
CA ARG A 113 0.95 10.13 -0.63
C ARG A 113 2.16 10.19 -1.55
N GLU A 114 2.02 9.70 -2.77
CA GLU A 114 3.07 9.77 -3.79
C GLU A 114 3.35 11.22 -4.21
N GLU A 115 2.32 12.01 -4.49
CA GLU A 115 2.46 13.44 -4.81
C GLU A 115 3.12 14.21 -3.66
N MET A 116 2.76 13.92 -2.41
CA MET A 116 3.38 14.58 -1.26
C MET A 116 4.85 14.16 -1.08
N ARG A 117 5.18 12.90 -1.34
CA ARG A 117 6.56 12.41 -1.37
C ARG A 117 7.37 13.10 -2.47
N GLU A 118 6.81 13.20 -3.67
CA GLU A 118 7.44 13.86 -4.82
C GLU A 118 7.62 15.37 -4.56
N LYS A 119 6.58 16.08 -4.10
CA LYS A 119 6.66 17.49 -3.70
C LYS A 119 7.68 17.72 -2.58
N GLY A 120 7.81 16.81 -1.62
CA GLY A 120 8.85 16.88 -0.58
C GLY A 120 10.27 16.69 -1.12
N MET A 121 10.44 15.95 -2.22
CA MET A 121 11.70 15.82 -2.95
C MET A 121 11.98 17.03 -3.84
N ASP A 122 10.94 17.57 -4.50
CA ASP A 122 11.00 18.70 -5.42
C ASP A 122 11.03 20.07 -4.72
N GLY A 123 10.61 20.19 -3.47
CA GLY A 123 10.81 21.41 -2.67
C GLY A 123 12.29 21.81 -2.52
N LYS A 124 13.22 20.87 -2.76
CA LYS A 124 14.67 21.15 -2.86
C LYS A 124 15.11 21.59 -4.26
N ARG A 125 14.32 21.27 -5.29
CA ARG A 125 14.52 21.66 -6.69
C ARG A 125 13.47 22.70 -7.02
N ASN A 126 13.73 23.96 -6.66
CA ASN A 126 12.92 25.18 -6.81
C ASN A 126 12.01 25.27 -8.08
N ARG A 127 11.07 24.35 -8.25
CA ARG A 127 10.20 24.17 -9.40
C ARG A 127 8.81 24.41 -8.85
N LEU A 128 8.29 25.60 -9.11
CA LEU A 128 6.98 26.00 -8.66
C LEU A 128 5.95 25.08 -9.33
N ALA A 129 5.55 24.00 -8.65
CA ALA A 129 4.51 23.12 -9.17
C ALA A 129 3.24 23.96 -9.40
N GLU A 130 2.64 23.82 -10.57
CA GLU A 130 1.42 24.53 -10.92
C GLU A 130 0.28 24.00 -10.03
N SER A 131 -0.13 24.81 -9.05
CA SER A 131 -1.26 24.45 -8.18
C SER A 131 -2.56 24.51 -8.98
N LYS A 132 -3.51 23.60 -8.70
CA LYS A 132 -4.88 23.66 -9.25
C LYS A 132 -5.51 25.05 -9.07
N THR A 133 -5.22 25.71 -7.95
CA THR A 133 -5.67 27.08 -7.67
C THR A 133 -5.08 28.10 -8.65
N ARG A 134 -3.78 28.00 -8.99
CA ARG A 134 -3.13 28.90 -9.96
C ARG A 134 -3.69 28.70 -11.38
N ARG A 135 -3.97 27.45 -11.76
CA ARG A 135 -4.55 27.13 -13.07
C ARG A 135 -6.02 27.58 -13.18
N ARG A 136 -6.82 27.40 -12.13
CA ARG A 136 -8.19 27.95 -12.07
C ARG A 136 -8.17 29.48 -12.17
N LEU A 137 -7.28 30.13 -11.43
CA LEU A 137 -7.11 31.58 -11.47
C LEU A 137 -6.67 32.07 -12.87
N SER A 138 -5.72 31.38 -13.52
CA SER A 138 -5.27 31.77 -14.86
C SER A 138 -6.35 31.61 -15.92
N LEU A 139 -7.16 30.56 -15.84
CA LEU A 139 -8.33 30.35 -16.70
C LEU A 139 -9.39 31.44 -16.48
N ALA A 140 -9.75 31.72 -15.22
CA ALA A 140 -10.70 32.78 -14.89
C ALA A 140 -10.24 34.16 -15.40
N VAL A 141 -8.94 34.47 -15.27
CA VAL A 141 -8.36 35.71 -15.82
C VAL A 141 -8.43 35.74 -17.36
N GLN A 142 -8.22 34.62 -18.04
CA GLN A 142 -8.35 34.54 -19.50
C GLN A 142 -9.79 34.73 -19.97
N GLU A 143 -10.76 34.15 -19.27
CA GLU A 143 -12.20 34.27 -19.56
C GLU A 143 -12.69 35.71 -19.36
N MET A 144 -12.25 36.38 -18.28
CA MET A 144 -12.50 37.81 -18.07
C MET A 144 -11.89 38.67 -19.19
N ARG A 145 -10.64 38.38 -19.60
CA ARG A 145 -9.97 39.12 -20.69
C ARG A 145 -10.68 38.96 -22.03
N ASN A 146 -11.24 37.78 -22.29
CA ASN A 146 -11.97 37.49 -23.53
C ASN A 146 -13.41 38.06 -23.49
N GLY A 147 -13.81 38.71 -22.39
CA GLY A 147 -15.12 39.37 -22.24
C GLY A 147 -16.28 38.39 -22.09
N GLN A 148 -16.02 37.14 -21.69
CA GLN A 148 -17.01 36.06 -21.65
C GLN A 148 -17.52 35.73 -20.23
N ALA A 149 -17.01 36.39 -19.18
CA ALA A 149 -17.35 36.07 -17.79
C ALA A 149 -17.95 37.26 -17.03
N GLU A 150 -19.07 37.03 -16.36
CA GLU A 150 -19.60 37.90 -15.30
C GLU A 150 -18.82 37.65 -13.99
N VAL A 151 -18.64 38.70 -13.18
CA VAL A 151 -17.91 38.61 -11.90
C VAL A 151 -18.67 37.64 -10.97
N PRO A 152 -18.06 36.53 -10.50
CA PRO A 152 -18.77 35.57 -9.66
C PRO A 152 -19.08 36.20 -8.31
N SER A 153 -20.34 36.14 -7.88
CA SER A 153 -20.76 36.44 -6.51
C SER A 153 -20.13 35.43 -5.52
N GLU A 154 -19.87 35.90 -4.30
CA GLU A 154 -19.14 35.25 -3.18
C GLU A 154 -19.61 33.87 -2.68
N GLU A 155 -20.44 33.14 -3.42
CA GLU A 155 -20.87 31.80 -3.01
C GLU A 155 -20.05 30.74 -3.73
N ALA A 156 -18.96 30.32 -3.09
CA ALA A 156 -18.26 29.10 -3.49
C ALA A 156 -19.28 27.94 -3.55
N PRO A 157 -19.31 27.14 -4.63
CA PRO A 157 -20.14 25.94 -4.64
C PRO A 157 -19.67 25.06 -3.49
N LYS A 158 -20.58 24.76 -2.56
CA LYS A 158 -20.35 23.79 -1.50
C LYS A 158 -20.14 22.45 -2.20
N GLU A 159 -18.87 22.03 -2.31
CA GLU A 159 -18.52 20.71 -2.82
C GLU A 159 -19.25 19.67 -1.94
N GLU A 160 -20.24 18.98 -2.51
CA GLU A 160 -20.92 17.90 -1.80
C GLU A 160 -19.87 16.85 -1.44
N LEU A 161 -19.77 16.62 -0.13
CA LEU A 161 -18.76 15.78 0.51
C LEU A 161 -19.11 14.29 0.29
N THR A 162 -19.09 13.82 -0.95
CA THR A 162 -19.34 12.40 -1.26
C THR A 162 -18.12 11.65 -1.76
N ASP A 163 -17.03 12.34 -2.04
CA ASP A 163 -15.73 11.74 -2.31
C ASP A 163 -14.69 12.58 -1.57
N LEU A 164 -13.95 11.98 -0.61
CA LEU A 164 -12.89 12.67 0.12
C LEU A 164 -11.75 13.04 -0.85
N ASP A 165 -11.89 14.19 -1.51
CA ASP A 165 -10.81 14.86 -2.23
C ASP A 165 -9.86 15.47 -1.20
N PHE A 166 -8.87 14.68 -0.75
CA PHE A 166 -7.82 15.12 0.19
C PHE A 166 -7.07 16.39 -0.25
N ALA A 167 -7.17 16.75 -1.53
CA ALA A 167 -6.65 18.01 -2.06
C ALA A 167 -7.36 19.25 -1.48
N THR A 168 -8.66 19.17 -1.16
CA THR A 168 -9.42 20.28 -0.58
C THR A 168 -9.11 20.42 0.92
N ALA A 169 -9.02 19.30 1.65
CA ALA A 169 -8.69 19.29 3.08
C ALA A 169 -7.26 19.76 3.42
N ALA A 170 -6.28 19.53 2.53
CA ALA A 170 -4.90 19.99 2.75
C ALA A 170 -4.73 21.51 2.60
N GLY A 171 -5.69 22.22 1.98
CA GLY A 171 -5.66 23.67 1.81
C GLY A 171 -6.11 24.46 3.05
N GLU A 172 -6.90 23.85 3.94
CA GLU A 172 -7.50 24.53 5.10
C GLU A 172 -6.57 24.64 6.32
N GLY A 173 -5.41 23.97 6.31
CA GLY A 173 -4.49 23.91 7.45
C GLY A 173 -3.54 25.10 7.64
N GLN A 174 -3.54 26.10 6.75
CA GLN A 174 -2.57 27.23 6.80
C GLN A 174 -3.17 28.58 7.23
N ASN A 175 -4.43 28.63 7.68
CA ASN A 175 -5.02 29.84 8.27
C ASN A 175 -5.50 29.57 9.70
N LYS A 176 -4.57 29.36 10.63
CA LYS A 176 -4.80 29.62 12.06
C LYS A 176 -3.53 30.18 12.70
N SER A 177 -3.62 31.47 13.00
CA SER A 177 -2.80 32.33 13.87
C SER A 177 -1.39 32.70 13.40
#